data_AF-A0A8T2VF26-F1
#
_entry.id   AF-A0A8T2VF26-F1
#
_cell.length_a   1.000
_cell.length_b   1.000
_cell.length_c   1.000
_cell.angle_alpha   90.00
_cell.angle_beta   90.00
_cell.angle_gamma   90.00
#
_symmetry.space_group_name_H-M   'P 1'
#
loop_
_entity.id
_entity.type
_entity.pdbx_description
1 polymer ?
#
loop_
_entity_poly.entity_id
_entity_poly.type
_entity_poly.pdbx_seq_one_letter_code
_entity_poly.pdbx_strand_id
1 'polypeptide(L)'
;MKVKQANSKLLCNFEVIDLLRSRGANQEDLSSFGSVTPSESKVYEYLSRTPAGTQTRDTLQSFLQKLDKYKLTKAECLQAVNLRPLSAVEVHLFWMCIP
;
A
#
# COMPACT_ATOMS: atom_id res chain seq x y z
N MET A 1 -22.39 0.35 17.84
CA MET A 1 -21.33 -0.60 17.42
C MET A 1 -20.28 -0.70 18.54
N LYS A 2 -19.74 -1.89 18.82
CA LYS A 2 -18.59 -2.07 19.75
C LYS A 2 -17.39 -2.58 18.96
N VAL A 3 -16.23 -1.95 19.14
CA VAL A 3 -14.97 -2.35 18.49
C VAL A 3 -14.38 -3.53 19.23
N LYS A 4 -14.17 -4.67 18.55
CA LYS A 4 -13.56 -5.87 19.14
C LYS A 4 -12.03 -5.84 19.12
N GLN A 5 -11.46 -5.29 18.05
CA GLN A 5 -10.02 -5.15 17.86
C GLN A 5 -9.78 -3.84 17.12
N ALA A 6 -8.92 -2.98 17.65
CA ALA A 6 -8.58 -1.71 17.02
C ALA A 6 -7.66 -1.92 15.80
N ASN A 7 -6.60 -2.72 15.96
CA ASN A 7 -5.58 -2.96 14.94
C ASN A 7 -5.47 -4.45 14.65
N SER A 8 -6.25 -4.96 13.70
CA SER A 8 -6.28 -6.41 13.41
C SER A 8 -5.15 -6.85 12.48
N LYS A 9 -4.81 -6.03 11.47
CA LYS A 9 -3.81 -6.36 10.46
C LYS A 9 -3.20 -5.11 9.85
N LEU A 10 -1.97 -5.25 9.36
CA LEU A 10 -1.32 -4.27 8.50
C LEU A 10 -1.83 -4.42 7.06
N LEU A 11 -2.00 -3.30 6.37
CA LEU A 11 -2.48 -3.25 4.99
C LEU A 11 -1.50 -2.42 4.15
N CYS A 12 -1.11 -2.95 3.01
CA CYS A 12 -0.23 -2.29 2.04
C CYS A 12 -1.01 -1.32 1.14
N ASN A 13 -0.36 -0.25 0.68
CA ASN A 13 -0.91 0.70 -0.28
C ASN A 13 -1.41 0.02 -1.57
N PHE A 14 -0.75 -1.04 -2.02
CA PHE A 14 -1.21 -1.86 -3.14
C PHE A 14 -2.51 -2.61 -2.83
N GLU A 15 -2.67 -3.19 -1.65
CA GLU A 15 -3.92 -3.87 -1.28
C GLU A 15 -5.08 -2.88 -1.22
N VAL A 16 -4.82 -1.65 -0.77
CA VAL A 16 -5.82 -0.57 -0.77
C VAL A 16 -6.22 -0.19 -2.19
N ILE A 17 -5.25 0.03 -3.10
CA ILE A 17 -5.58 0.43 -4.48
C ILE A 17 -6.30 -0.70 -5.24
N ASP A 18 -5.91 -1.96 -5.02
CA ASP A 18 -6.56 -3.14 -5.59
C ASP A 18 -8.02 -3.26 -5.11
N LEU A 19 -8.26 -3.04 -3.81
CA LEU A 19 -9.61 -3.01 -3.24
C LEU A 19 -10.45 -1.87 -3.84
N LEU A 20 -9.88 -0.68 -4.00
CA LEU A 20 -10.59 0.46 -4.58
C LEU A 20 -10.94 0.20 -6.06
N ARG A 21 -10.03 -0.39 -6.84
CA ARG A 21 -10.31 -0.82 -8.23
C ARG A 21 -11.45 -1.85 -8.27
N SER A 22 -11.44 -2.83 -7.38
CA SER A 22 -12.52 -3.84 -7.31
C SER A 22 -13.89 -3.24 -6.99
N ARG A 23 -13.92 -2.07 -6.34
CA ARG A 23 -15.14 -1.30 -6.03
C ARG A 23 -15.54 -0.33 -7.14
N GLY A 24 -14.77 -0.23 -8.21
CA GLY A 24 -15.07 0.62 -9.37
C GLY A 24 -14.33 1.97 -9.39
N ALA A 25 -13.31 2.17 -8.54
CA ALA A 25 -12.50 3.38 -8.61
C ALA A 25 -11.61 3.37 -9.85
N ASN A 26 -11.86 4.29 -10.79
CA ASN A 26 -11.11 4.47 -12.02
C ASN A 26 -10.70 5.93 -12.22
N GLN A 27 -9.64 6.16 -13.00
CA GLN A 27 -9.15 7.51 -13.32
C GLN A 27 -10.08 8.28 -14.27
N GLU A 28 -10.81 7.57 -15.12
CA GLU A 28 -11.56 8.16 -16.24
C GLU A 28 -13.02 8.48 -15.88
N ASP A 29 -13.56 7.85 -14.84
CA ASP A 29 -14.97 7.96 -14.42
C ASP A 29 -15.09 8.49 -12.98
N LEU A 30 -14.49 9.64 -12.68
CA LEU A 30 -14.79 10.38 -11.44
C LEU A 30 -16.27 10.80 -11.33
N SER A 31 -17.00 10.70 -12.44
CA SER A 31 -18.41 11.07 -12.61
C SER A 31 -19.39 9.94 -12.27
N SER A 32 -18.93 8.68 -12.23
CA SER A 32 -19.80 7.53 -11.91
C SER A 32 -19.81 7.29 -10.40
N PHE A 33 -20.51 8.18 -9.68
CA PHE A 33 -20.74 8.15 -8.23
C PHE A 33 -21.60 6.95 -7.73
N GLY A 34 -21.65 5.84 -8.47
CA GLY A 34 -22.54 4.72 -8.17
C GLY A 34 -22.11 3.85 -6.98
N SER A 35 -20.80 3.71 -6.71
CA SER A 35 -20.29 2.75 -5.70
C SER A 35 -19.14 3.24 -4.82
N VAL A 36 -18.43 4.31 -5.22
CA VAL A 36 -17.22 4.80 -4.55
C VAL A 36 -17.50 6.15 -3.93
N THR A 37 -17.17 6.29 -2.64
CA THR A 37 -17.37 7.53 -1.90
C THR A 37 -16.33 8.59 -2.31
N PRO A 38 -16.62 9.89 -2.15
CA PRO A 38 -15.66 10.96 -2.48
C PRO A 38 -14.29 10.79 -1.78
N SER A 39 -14.30 10.32 -0.53
CA SER A 39 -13.09 10.00 0.23
C SER A 39 -12.27 8.88 -0.41
N GLU A 40 -12.93 7.83 -0.89
CA GLU A 40 -12.27 6.70 -1.56
C GLU A 40 -11.67 7.11 -2.91
N SER A 41 -12.37 7.95 -3.68
CA SER A 41 -11.83 8.52 -4.92
C SER A 41 -10.59 9.38 -4.66
N LYS A 42 -10.57 10.16 -3.58
CA LYS A 42 -9.40 10.97 -3.20
C LYS A 42 -8.19 10.11 -2.80
N VAL A 43 -8.43 9.03 -2.05
CA VAL A 43 -7.39 8.06 -1.70
C VAL A 43 -6.87 7.36 -2.95
N TYR A 44 -7.75 6.95 -3.86
CA TYR A 44 -7.38 6.34 -5.13
C TYR A 44 -6.51 7.28 -5.99
N GLU A 45 -6.89 8.55 -6.11
CA GLU A 45 -6.14 9.57 -6.84
C GLU A 45 -4.71 9.70 -6.27
N TYR A 46 -4.59 9.78 -4.94
CA TYR A 46 -3.28 9.85 -4.27
C TYR A 46 -2.45 8.59 -4.52
N LEU A 47 -3.00 7.41 -4.22
CA LEU A 47 -2.27 6.14 -4.33
C LEU A 47 -1.84 5.83 -5.77
N SER A 48 -2.64 6.23 -6.76
CA SER A 48 -2.32 6.08 -8.18
C SER A 48 -1.05 6.85 -8.58
N ARG A 49 -0.72 7.94 -7.88
CA ARG A 49 0.52 8.73 -8.09
C ARG A 49 1.72 8.19 -7.32
N THR A 50 1.51 7.24 -6.41
CA THR A 50 2.57 6.58 -5.62
C THR A 50 3.05 5.30 -6.32
N PRO A 51 4.16 4.67 -5.87
CA PRO A 51 4.63 3.41 -6.43
C PRO A 51 3.57 2.29 -6.46
N ALA A 52 2.60 2.32 -5.55
CA ALA A 52 1.48 1.37 -5.47
C ALA A 52 0.65 1.28 -6.76
N GLY A 53 0.56 2.37 -7.54
CA GLY A 53 -0.16 2.38 -8.82
C GLY A 53 0.45 1.45 -9.87
N THR A 54 1.79 1.29 -9.83
CA THR A 54 2.57 0.53 -10.83
C THR A 54 2.93 -0.89 -10.38
N GLN A 55 2.73 -1.21 -9.10
CA GLN A 55 3.04 -2.53 -8.54
C GLN A 55 2.02 -3.59 -9.01
N THR A 56 2.46 -4.85 -9.04
CA THR A 56 1.61 -6.02 -9.33
C THR A 56 1.74 -7.04 -8.20
N ARG A 57 0.78 -7.96 -8.11
CA ARG A 57 0.79 -9.00 -7.07
C ARG A 57 2.03 -9.89 -7.14
N ASP A 58 2.43 -10.27 -8.36
CA ASP A 58 3.61 -11.11 -8.60
C ASP A 58 4.93 -10.41 -8.23
N THR A 59 5.06 -9.12 -8.55
CA THR A 59 6.26 -8.33 -8.23
C THR A 59 6.40 -8.13 -6.72
N LEU A 60 5.28 -7.90 -6.02
CA LEU A 60 5.26 -7.82 -4.56
C LEU A 60 5.61 -9.14 -3.89
N GLN A 61 5.03 -10.25 -4.35
CA GLN A 61 5.33 -11.57 -3.78
C GLN A 61 6.81 -11.93 -3.97
N SER A 62 7.35 -11.70 -5.17
CA SER A 62 8.75 -11.92 -5.48
C SER A 62 9.67 -11.04 -4.63
N PHE A 63 9.27 -9.79 -4.36
CA PHE A 63 10.01 -8.87 -3.51
C PHE A 63 10.02 -9.34 -2.04
N LEU A 64 8.86 -9.71 -1.49
CA LEU A 64 8.74 -10.20 -0.12
C LEU A 64 9.55 -11.49 0.11
N GLN A 65 9.56 -12.40 -0.86
CA GLN A 65 10.40 -13.61 -0.80
C GLN A 65 11.91 -13.29 -0.74
N LYS A 66 12.35 -12.23 -1.43
CA LYS A 66 13.75 -11.78 -1.35
C LYS A 66 14.05 -11.13 0.00
N LEU A 67 13.09 -10.40 0.56
CA LEU A 67 13.23 -9.75 1.88
C LEU A 67 13.30 -10.74 3.05
N ASP A 68 12.72 -11.93 2.91
CA ASP A 68 12.70 -12.97 3.95
C ASP A 68 14.12 -13.31 4.48
N LYS A 69 15.14 -13.23 3.60
CA LYS A 69 16.55 -13.46 3.94
C LYS A 69 17.13 -12.46 4.95
N TYR A 70 16.56 -11.25 5.03
CA TYR A 70 17.08 -10.15 5.83
C TYR A 70 16.42 -10.05 7.21
N LYS A 71 15.52 -10.98 7.57
CA LYS A 71 14.83 -11.04 8.88
C LYS A 71 14.18 -9.71 9.30
N LEU A 72 13.58 -9.01 8.34
CA LEU A 72 12.89 -7.76 8.58
C LEU A 72 11.58 -7.98 9.34
N THR A 73 11.24 -7.02 10.19
CA THR A 73 9.93 -6.94 10.84
C THR A 73 8.84 -6.67 9.79
N LYS A 74 7.59 -7.01 10.14
CA LYS A 74 6.44 -6.77 9.25
C LYS A 74 6.26 -5.28 8.92
N ALA A 75 6.63 -4.38 9.83
CA ALA A 75 6.54 -2.94 9.62
C ALA A 75 7.60 -2.45 8.62
N GLU A 76 8.83 -2.94 8.70
CA GLU A 76 9.90 -2.61 7.74
C GLU A 76 9.57 -3.13 6.33
N CYS A 77 9.10 -4.38 6.25
CA CYS A 77 8.63 -4.94 4.98
C CYS A 77 7.50 -4.10 4.37
N LEU A 78 6.55 -3.64 5.20
CA LEU A 78 5.45 -2.79 4.75
C LEU A 78 5.94 -1.43 4.24
N GLN A 79 6.87 -0.79 4.95
CA GLN A 79 7.46 0.48 4.53
C GLN A 79 8.28 0.35 3.23
N ALA A 80 9.08 -0.71 3.12
CA ALA A 80 9.85 -0.99 1.91
C ALA A 80 8.94 -1.18 0.69
N VAL A 81 7.82 -1.89 0.86
CA VAL A 81 6.82 -2.09 -0.19
C VAL A 81 6.13 -0.77 -0.58
N ASN A 82 5.69 0.02 0.40
CA ASN A 82 4.92 1.23 0.15
C ASN A 82 5.75 2.37 -0.46
N LEU A 83 7.00 2.54 -0.01
CA LEU A 83 7.87 3.63 -0.44
C LEU A 83 8.70 3.30 -1.68
N ARG A 84 8.98 2.01 -1.92
CA ARG A 84 9.86 1.54 -3.01
C ARG A 84 11.18 2.34 -3.07
N PRO A 85 12.04 2.20 -2.05
CA PRO A 85 13.26 3.00 -1.94
C PRO A 85 14.16 2.81 -3.17
N LEU A 86 14.71 3.91 -3.67
CA LEU A 86 15.63 3.94 -4.82
C LEU A 86 17.09 4.12 -4.39
N SER A 87 17.31 4.62 -3.16
CA SER A 87 18.62 4.92 -2.61
C SER A 87 18.85 4.21 -1.28
N ALA A 88 20.12 3.91 -0.98
CA ALA A 88 20.54 3.38 0.32
C ALA A 88 20.17 4.33 1.49
N VAL A 89 20.14 5.65 1.25
CA VAL A 89 19.73 6.63 2.27
C VAL A 89 18.26 6.43 2.64
N GLU A 90 17.39 6.20 1.65
CA GLU A 90 15.97 5.93 1.90
C GLU A 90 15.77 4.61 2.64
N VAL A 91 16.58 3.60 2.33
CA VAL A 91 16.59 2.31 3.06
C VAL A 91 16.94 2.53 4.54
N HIS A 92 17.96 3.33 4.79
CA HIS A 92 18.41 3.61 6.15
C HIS A 92 17.37 4.41 6.95
N LEU A 93 16.67 5.35 6.32
CA LEU A 93 15.68 6.21 6.98
C LEU A 93 14.52 5.43 7.60
N PHE A 94 14.01 4.40 6.92
CA PHE A 94 12.90 3.63 7.48
C PHE A 94 13.36 2.54 8.45
N TRP A 95 14.58 2.00 8.28
CA TRP A 95 15.18 1.08 9.25
C TRP A 95 15.48 1.72 10.60
N MET A 96 15.90 2.99 10.64
CA MET A 96 16.17 3.67 11.91
C MET A 96 14.93 4.15 12.66
N CYS A 97 13.74 4.06 12.04
CA CYS A 97 12.51 4.66 12.57
C CYS A 97 11.68 3.70 13.45
N ILE A 98 12.13 2.46 13.66
CA ILE A 98 11.43 1.48 14.50
C ILE A 98 12.31 1.19 15.73
N PRO A 99 12.00 1.78 16.90
CA PRO A 99 12.68 1.48 18.16
C PRO A 99 12.33 0.07 18.70
#